data_AF-A0A6P0Z4N3-F1
#
_entry.id   AF-A0A6P0Z4N3-F1
#
_cell.length_a   1.000
_cell.length_b   1.000
_cell.length_c   1.000
_cell.angle_alpha   90.00
_cell.angle_beta   90.00
_cell.angle_gamma   90.00
#
_symmetry.space_group_name_H-M   'P 1'
#
loop_
_entity.id
_entity.type
_entity.pdbx_description
1 polymer ?
#
loop_
_entity_poly.entity_id
_entity_poly.type
_entity_poly.pdbx_seq_one_letter_code
_entity_poly.pdbx_strand_id
1 'polypeptide(L)'
;MLPEMQSVIHQILNCPYKGRIRRTYLESKALELLALQLSALTQPQSSSHPLKPEDMDGIYQAGKILATRLDNPPSVEELARQVGLNRLKLNHGFHHVYGTTPFRYLRNCRLAQARCLLIDSILSVEEIAYRVGYTSRSRFAKAFRQLFGLNPKTLQLYSRLASQNSAGQDSARQNSLAS
;
A
#
# COMPACT_ATOMS: atom_id res chain seq x y z
N MET A 1 -11.17 -1.95 15.68
CA MET A 1 -12.62 -1.95 16.02
C MET A 1 -12.74 -2.17 17.51
N LEU A 2 -13.62 -1.44 18.17
CA LEU A 2 -13.96 -1.61 19.58
C LEU A 2 -14.51 -3.05 19.81
N PRO A 3 -14.06 -3.78 20.86
CA PRO A 3 -14.55 -5.12 21.20
C PRO A 3 -16.08 -5.22 21.29
N GLU A 4 -16.74 -4.14 21.68
CA GLU A 4 -18.19 -3.99 21.82
C GLU A 4 -18.88 -4.11 20.45
N MET A 5 -18.31 -3.53 19.39
CA MET A 5 -18.87 -3.65 18.03
C MET A 5 -18.80 -5.08 17.51
N GLN A 6 -17.74 -5.83 17.85
CA GLN A 6 -17.60 -7.22 17.44
C GLN A 6 -18.69 -8.10 18.08
N SER A 7 -19.04 -7.83 19.34
CA SER A 7 -20.13 -8.51 20.04
C SER A 7 -21.48 -8.26 19.36
N VAL A 8 -21.79 -7.00 19.01
CA VAL A 8 -23.05 -6.65 18.32
C VAL A 8 -23.13 -7.30 16.93
N ILE A 9 -22.04 -7.31 16.17
CA ILE A 9 -21.97 -7.99 14.87
C ILE A 9 -22.25 -9.48 15.04
N HIS A 10 -21.62 -10.13 16.02
CA HIS A 10 -21.84 -11.54 16.29
C HIS A 10 -23.32 -11.86 16.62
N GLN A 11 -23.96 -10.99 17.41
CA GLN A 11 -25.38 -11.12 17.76
C GLN A 11 -26.31 -10.91 16.56
N ILE A 12 -25.98 -10.00 15.65
CA ILE A 12 -26.70 -9.82 14.38
C ILE A 12 -26.60 -11.09 13.52
N LEU A 13 -25.39 -11.62 13.36
CA LEU A 13 -25.13 -12.82 12.56
C LEU A 13 -25.80 -14.07 13.13
N ASN A 14 -25.89 -14.17 14.46
CA ASN A 14 -26.47 -15.30 15.18
C ASN A 14 -27.86 -15.00 15.77
N CYS A 15 -28.66 -14.17 15.10
CA CYS A 15 -29.99 -13.79 15.57
C CYS A 15 -30.90 -15.03 15.77
N PRO A 16 -31.36 -15.33 17.01
CA PRO A 16 -32.16 -16.52 17.29
C PRO A 16 -33.64 -16.35 16.93
N TYR A 17 -34.07 -15.12 16.61
CA TYR A 17 -35.46 -14.78 16.40
C TYR A 17 -35.88 -14.92 14.93
N LYS A 18 -37.17 -15.18 14.71
CA LYS A 18 -37.79 -15.32 13.37
C LYS A 18 -38.97 -14.37 13.19
N GLY A 19 -39.45 -14.24 11.95
CA GLY A 19 -40.63 -13.44 11.62
C GLY A 19 -40.49 -11.97 12.00
N ARG A 20 -41.59 -11.36 12.48
CA ARG A 20 -41.63 -9.92 12.84
C ARG A 20 -40.64 -9.57 13.96
N ILE A 21 -40.40 -10.48 14.91
CA ILE A 21 -39.48 -10.29 16.03
C ILE A 21 -38.03 -10.17 15.53
N ARG A 22 -37.65 -10.96 14.52
CA ARG A 22 -36.32 -10.87 13.88
C ARG A 22 -36.05 -9.46 13.35
N ARG A 23 -37.06 -8.86 12.71
CA ARG A 23 -36.93 -7.53 12.13
C ARG A 23 -36.66 -6.48 13.21
N THR A 24 -37.48 -6.46 14.26
CA THR A 24 -37.32 -5.53 15.38
C THR A 24 -35.97 -5.73 16.08
N TYR A 25 -35.54 -6.97 16.31
CA TYR A 25 -34.23 -7.26 16.91
C TYR A 25 -33.07 -6.72 16.08
N LEU A 26 -33.09 -6.96 14.76
CA LEU A 26 -32.03 -6.49 13.86
C LEU A 26 -32.02 -4.96 13.75
N GLU A 27 -33.19 -4.32 13.74
CA GLU A 27 -33.31 -2.85 13.77
C GLU A 27 -32.68 -2.28 15.06
N SER A 28 -32.98 -2.88 16.23
CA SER A 28 -32.35 -2.47 17.50
C SER A 28 -30.84 -2.67 17.50
N LYS A 29 -30.33 -3.78 16.96
CA LYS A 29 -28.88 -4.04 16.89
C LYS A 29 -28.17 -3.15 15.89
N ALA A 30 -28.82 -2.79 14.78
CA ALA A 30 -28.28 -1.81 13.84
C ALA A 30 -28.16 -0.42 14.49
N LEU A 31 -29.17 0.01 15.26
CA LEU A 31 -29.12 1.26 16.02
C LEU A 31 -28.03 1.22 17.10
N GLU A 32 -27.87 0.12 17.82
CA GLU A 32 -26.78 -0.06 18.79
C GLU A 32 -25.40 0.06 18.13
N LEU A 33 -25.22 -0.59 16.97
CA LEU A 33 -23.98 -0.51 16.20
C LEU A 33 -23.71 0.90 15.69
N LEU A 34 -24.74 1.61 15.22
CA LEU A 34 -24.64 3.02 14.83
C LEU A 34 -24.28 3.91 16.02
N ALA A 35 -24.87 3.69 17.20
CA ALA A 35 -24.54 4.44 18.40
C ALA A 35 -23.10 4.20 18.86
N LEU A 36 -22.61 2.96 18.81
CA LEU A 36 -21.21 2.61 19.09
C LEU A 36 -20.25 3.23 18.05
N GLN A 37 -20.64 3.27 16.79
CA GLN A 37 -19.84 3.91 15.75
C GLN A 37 -19.82 5.44 15.93
N LEU A 38 -20.96 6.05 16.25
CA LEU A 38 -21.05 7.49 16.54
C LEU A 38 -20.26 7.85 17.79
N SER A 39 -20.30 7.03 18.85
CA SER A 39 -19.49 7.27 20.04
C SER A 39 -18.00 7.13 19.75
N ALA A 40 -17.58 6.22 18.87
CA ALA A 40 -16.20 6.13 18.41
C ALA A 40 -15.75 7.34 17.58
N LEU A 41 -16.70 8.00 16.89
CA LEU A 41 -16.47 9.23 16.14
C LEU A 41 -16.49 10.49 17.01
N THR A 42 -17.25 10.50 18.12
CA THR A 42 -17.38 11.65 19.03
C THR A 42 -16.48 11.58 20.24
N GLN A 43 -16.01 10.39 20.63
CA GLN A 43 -14.92 10.30 21.60
C GLN A 43 -13.69 10.98 20.98
N PRO A 44 -13.10 11.98 21.66
CA PRO A 44 -11.76 12.41 21.30
C PRO A 44 -10.86 11.19 21.48
N GLN A 45 -10.51 10.55 20.37
CA GLN A 45 -9.48 9.51 20.36
C GLN A 45 -8.27 10.13 21.06
N SER A 46 -7.93 9.63 22.24
CA SER A 46 -6.81 10.12 23.03
C SER A 46 -5.58 10.20 22.12
N SER A 47 -5.17 11.44 21.82
CA SER A 47 -4.12 11.87 20.88
C SER A 47 -4.40 11.82 19.36
N SER A 48 -5.51 12.37 18.86
CA SER A 48 -5.57 12.85 17.47
C SER A 48 -5.97 14.32 17.40
N HIS A 49 -4.97 15.20 17.37
CA HIS A 49 -5.20 16.49 16.72
C HIS A 49 -5.48 16.21 15.24
N PRO A 50 -6.60 16.70 14.67
CA PRO A 50 -6.77 16.68 13.22
C PRO A 50 -5.51 17.27 12.59
N LEU A 51 -4.95 16.59 11.59
CA LEU A 51 -3.77 17.07 10.87
C LEU A 51 -4.08 18.48 10.43
N LYS A 52 -3.32 19.46 10.95
CA LYS A 52 -3.48 20.83 10.51
C LYS A 52 -3.10 20.91 9.03
N PRO A 53 -3.67 21.84 8.25
CA PRO A 53 -3.20 22.10 6.88
C PRO A 53 -1.67 22.30 6.83
N GLU A 54 -1.11 22.96 7.85
CA GLU A 54 0.33 23.16 8.06
C GLU A 54 1.13 21.85 8.19
N ASP A 55 0.55 20.79 8.78
CA ASP A 55 1.22 19.49 8.93
C ASP A 55 1.19 18.69 7.60
N MET A 56 0.24 18.98 6.69
CA MET A 56 0.05 18.21 5.45
C MET A 56 1.21 18.40 4.49
N ASP A 57 1.76 19.62 4.38
CA ASP A 57 2.96 19.88 3.58
C ASP A 57 4.13 19.01 4.06
N GLY A 58 4.30 18.87 5.37
CA GLY A 58 5.30 17.98 5.96
C GLY A 58 5.11 16.51 5.57
N ILE A 59 3.87 16.03 5.48
CA ILE A 59 3.56 14.66 5.03
C ILE A 59 3.88 14.46 3.54
N TYR A 60 3.56 15.44 2.69
CA TYR A 60 3.91 15.38 1.27
C TYR A 60 5.43 15.40 1.07
N GLN A 61 6.15 16.27 1.78
CA GLN A 61 7.62 16.30 1.74
C GLN A 61 8.23 14.99 2.23
N ALA A 62 7.70 14.40 3.31
CA ALA A 62 8.16 13.12 3.81
C ALA A 62 7.96 12.00 2.76
N GLY A 63 6.82 11.98 2.07
CA GLY A 63 6.57 11.06 0.96
C GLY A 63 7.57 11.24 -0.18
N LYS A 64 7.86 12.48 -0.57
CA LYS A 64 8.86 12.80 -1.61
C LYS A 64 10.27 12.34 -1.23
N ILE A 65 10.68 12.55 0.03
CA ILE A 65 11.98 12.08 0.54
C ILE A 65 12.07 10.56 0.42
N LEU A 66 11.03 9.83 0.85
CA LEU A 66 11.02 8.37 0.77
C LEU A 66 11.00 7.86 -0.68
N ALA A 67 10.27 8.53 -1.57
CA ALA A 67 10.20 8.14 -2.99
C ALA A 67 11.51 8.36 -3.74
N THR A 68 12.34 9.31 -3.29
CA THR A 68 13.63 9.65 -3.91
C THR A 68 14.80 8.87 -3.31
N ARG A 69 14.78 8.60 -1.99
CA ARG A 69 15.86 7.90 -1.27
C ARG A 69 15.48 6.46 -0.95
N LEU A 70 15.44 5.64 -2.00
CA LEU A 70 14.98 4.26 -1.88
C LEU A 70 16.01 3.33 -1.24
N ASP A 71 17.29 3.45 -1.60
CA ASP A 71 18.34 2.58 -1.08
C ASP A 71 18.70 2.92 0.38
N ASN A 72 18.95 4.21 0.63
CA ASN A 72 19.31 4.74 1.96
C ASN A 72 18.27 5.76 2.47
N PRO A 73 17.10 5.28 2.92
CA PRO A 73 16.05 6.14 3.46
C PRO A 73 16.41 6.60 4.89
N PRO A 74 15.94 7.79 5.33
CA PRO A 74 16.03 8.18 6.73
C PRO A 74 15.22 7.23 7.63
N SER A 75 15.62 7.13 8.90
CA SER A 75 14.78 6.48 9.92
C SER A 75 13.44 7.22 10.08
N VAL A 76 12.44 6.59 10.69
CA VAL A 76 11.13 7.23 10.89
C VAL A 76 11.27 8.47 11.78
N GLU A 77 12.15 8.39 12.78
CA GLU A 77 12.50 9.47 13.70
C GLU A 77 13.20 10.63 12.97
N GLU A 78 14.19 10.33 12.12
CA GLU A 78 14.86 11.33 11.29
C GLU A 78 13.93 11.99 10.29
N LEU A 79 13.09 11.19 9.63
CA LEU A 79 12.11 11.67 8.66
C LEU A 79 11.14 12.65 9.32
N ALA A 80 10.61 12.29 10.49
CA ALA A 80 9.73 13.14 11.27
C ALA A 80 10.42 14.47 11.61
N ARG A 81 11.67 14.42 12.11
CA ARG A 81 12.46 15.61 12.42
C ARG A 81 12.73 16.49 11.20
N GLN A 82 13.03 15.90 10.04
CA GLN A 82 13.29 16.64 8.81
C GLN A 82 12.08 17.42 8.30
N VAL A 83 10.87 16.93 8.56
CA VAL A 83 9.63 17.57 8.11
C VAL A 83 8.88 18.33 9.22
N GLY A 84 9.52 18.53 10.37
CA GLY A 84 8.94 19.28 11.49
C GLY A 84 7.77 18.57 12.19
N LEU A 85 7.67 17.23 12.05
CA LEU A 85 6.61 16.43 12.64
C LEU A 85 7.14 15.54 13.76
N ASN A 86 6.25 15.08 14.64
CA ASN A 86 6.54 13.96 15.53
C ASN A 86 6.12 12.64 14.88
N ARG A 87 6.60 11.51 15.42
CA ARG A 87 6.35 10.17 14.89
C ARG A 87 4.86 9.82 14.81
N LEU A 88 4.05 10.28 15.77
CA LEU A 88 2.60 10.01 15.79
C LEU A 88 1.90 10.74 14.64
N LYS A 89 2.14 12.05 14.50
CA LYS A 89 1.63 12.87 13.38
C LYS A 89 2.07 12.33 12.04
N LEU A 90 3.33 11.90 11.91
CA LEU A 90 3.84 11.31 10.68
C LEU A 90 3.08 10.02 10.32
N ASN A 91 2.91 9.09 11.26
CA ASN A 91 2.18 7.85 10.99
C ASN A 91 0.70 8.08 10.69
N HIS A 92 0.06 8.99 11.43
CA HIS A 92 -1.33 9.36 11.21
C HIS A 92 -1.51 10.05 9.84
N GLY A 93 -0.64 11.00 9.52
CA GLY A 93 -0.58 11.70 8.23
C GLY A 93 -0.37 10.75 7.06
N PHE A 94 0.53 9.78 7.17
CA PHE A 94 0.70 8.78 6.12
C PHE A 94 -0.53 7.89 5.92
N HIS A 95 -1.26 7.53 6.99
CA HIS A 95 -2.52 6.81 6.84
C HIS A 95 -3.59 7.68 6.16
N HIS A 96 -3.65 8.96 6.52
CA HIS A 96 -4.61 9.89 5.97
C HIS A 96 -4.35 10.19 4.48
N VAL A 97 -3.10 10.47 4.11
CA VAL A 97 -2.71 10.91 2.75
C VAL A 97 -2.44 9.73 1.81
N TYR A 98 -1.78 8.67 2.30
CA TYR A 98 -1.32 7.55 1.48
C TYR A 98 -1.99 6.21 1.82
N GLY A 99 -2.92 6.17 2.78
CA GLY A 99 -3.60 4.93 3.20
C GLY A 99 -2.68 3.91 3.87
N THR A 100 -1.51 4.33 4.35
CA THR A 100 -0.48 3.38 4.81
C THR A 100 0.51 3.97 5.82
N THR A 101 1.49 3.19 6.30
CA THR A 101 2.58 3.68 7.16
C THR A 101 3.75 4.18 6.30
N PRO A 102 4.64 5.05 6.83
CA PRO A 102 5.84 5.48 6.11
C PRO A 102 6.70 4.31 5.60
N PHE A 103 6.87 3.28 6.43
CA PHE A 103 7.63 2.08 6.06
C PHE A 103 6.98 1.29 4.92
N ARG A 104 5.65 1.10 4.95
CA ARG A 104 4.95 0.38 3.89
C ARG A 104 4.86 1.22 2.61
N TYR A 105 4.76 2.54 2.73
CA TYR A 105 4.89 3.47 1.59
C TYR A 105 6.25 3.31 0.90
N LEU A 106 7.35 3.42 1.64
CA LEU A 106 8.71 3.20 1.11
C LEU A 106 8.83 1.84 0.42
N ARG A 107 8.35 0.77 1.05
CA ARG A 107 8.33 -0.57 0.46
C ARG A 107 7.60 -0.59 -0.88
N ASN A 108 6.44 0.07 -0.99
CA ASN A 108 5.69 0.15 -2.23
C ASN A 108 6.45 0.94 -3.30
N CYS A 109 7.10 2.06 -2.95
CA CYS A 109 7.95 2.81 -3.87
C CYS A 109 9.12 1.95 -4.40
N ARG A 110 9.82 1.22 -3.52
CA ARG A 110 10.91 0.30 -3.91
C ARG A 110 10.43 -0.76 -4.90
N LEU A 111 9.29 -1.38 -4.62
CA LEU A 111 8.72 -2.42 -5.48
C LEU A 111 8.20 -1.87 -6.81
N ALA A 112 7.63 -0.66 -6.82
CA ALA A 112 7.23 0.01 -8.05
C ALA A 112 8.43 0.32 -8.95
N GLN A 113 9.52 0.85 -8.39
CA GLN A 113 10.76 1.08 -9.15
C GLN A 113 11.36 -0.25 -9.66
N ALA A 114 11.36 -1.29 -8.82
CA ALA A 114 11.86 -2.60 -9.22
C ALA A 114 11.06 -3.17 -10.39
N ARG A 115 9.73 -2.94 -10.42
CA ARG A 115 8.88 -3.34 -11.54
C ARG A 115 9.33 -2.69 -12.85
N CYS A 116 9.60 -1.39 -12.86
CA CYS A 116 10.12 -0.69 -14.04
C CYS A 116 11.47 -1.29 -14.48
N LEU A 117 12.41 -1.47 -13.55
CA LEU A 117 13.73 -2.04 -13.86
C LEU A 117 13.65 -3.48 -14.41
N LEU A 118 12.71 -4.30 -13.94
CA LEU A 118 12.51 -5.66 -14.45
C LEU A 118 12.01 -5.69 -15.90
N ILE A 119 11.30 -4.64 -16.33
CA ILE A 119 10.78 -4.51 -17.69
C ILE A 119 11.86 -3.95 -18.60
N ASP A 120 12.57 -2.91 -18.15
CA ASP A 120 13.38 -2.05 -19.02
C ASP A 120 14.88 -2.38 -19.01
N SER A 121 15.36 -3.22 -18.08
CA SER A 121 16.80 -3.45 -17.90
C SER A 121 17.26 -4.89 -18.16
N ILE A 122 18.54 -5.02 -18.54
CA ILE A 122 19.25 -6.30 -18.63
C ILE A 122 19.74 -6.82 -17.27
N LEU A 123 19.48 -6.09 -16.18
CA LEU A 123 19.96 -6.42 -14.85
C LEU A 123 19.33 -7.72 -14.33
N SER A 124 20.09 -8.46 -13.54
CA SER A 124 19.58 -9.61 -12.81
C SER A 124 18.59 -9.18 -11.72
N VAL A 125 17.70 -10.10 -11.34
CA VAL A 125 16.75 -9.90 -10.23
C VAL A 125 17.46 -9.53 -8.93
N GLU A 126 18.67 -10.04 -8.72
CA GLU A 126 19.48 -9.76 -7.54
C GLU A 126 20.02 -8.33 -7.53
N GLU A 127 20.60 -7.88 -8.64
CA GLU A 127 21.08 -6.49 -8.78
C GLU A 127 19.93 -5.49 -8.64
N ILE A 128 18.77 -5.80 -9.19
CA ILE A 128 17.57 -4.95 -9.04
C ILE A 128 17.16 -4.87 -7.58
N ALA A 129 17.16 -6.00 -6.85
CA ALA A 129 16.82 -6.02 -5.43
C ALA A 129 17.74 -5.11 -4.60
N TYR A 130 19.06 -5.20 -4.82
CA TYR A 130 20.02 -4.33 -4.14
C TYR A 130 19.84 -2.86 -4.54
N ARG A 131 19.68 -2.55 -5.82
CA ARG A 131 19.46 -1.17 -6.31
C ARG A 131 18.26 -0.49 -5.67
N VAL A 132 17.18 -1.23 -5.41
CA VAL A 132 15.97 -0.68 -4.78
C VAL A 132 16.01 -0.74 -3.25
N GLY A 133 17.15 -1.06 -2.63
CA GLY A 133 17.32 -1.02 -1.17
C GLY A 133 16.92 -2.28 -0.41
N TYR A 134 16.91 -3.45 -1.06
CA TYR A 134 16.79 -4.73 -0.36
C TYR A 134 18.15 -5.38 -0.15
N THR A 135 18.42 -5.83 1.07
CA THR A 135 19.63 -6.59 1.43
C THR A 135 19.54 -8.08 1.12
N SER A 136 18.39 -8.55 0.61
CA SER A 136 18.18 -9.97 0.34
C SER A 136 17.19 -10.18 -0.80
N ARG A 137 17.64 -10.92 -1.82
CA ARG A 137 16.83 -11.36 -2.96
C ARG A 137 15.55 -12.09 -2.55
N SER A 138 15.62 -12.94 -1.51
CA SER A 138 14.47 -13.72 -1.03
C SER A 138 13.39 -12.83 -0.39
N ARG A 139 13.79 -11.83 0.41
CA ARG A 139 12.84 -10.87 1.01
C ARG A 139 12.20 -10.01 -0.05
N PHE A 140 12.99 -9.56 -1.03
CA PHE A 140 12.50 -8.82 -2.19
C PHE A 140 11.47 -9.64 -2.97
N ALA A 141 11.81 -10.87 -3.38
CA ALA A 141 10.93 -11.71 -4.18
C ALA A 141 9.59 -12.00 -3.48
N LYS A 142 9.62 -12.31 -2.17
CA LYS A 142 8.40 -12.48 -1.36
C LYS A 142 7.57 -11.20 -1.34
N ALA A 143 8.20 -10.05 -1.11
CA ALA A 143 7.51 -8.77 -1.04
C ALA A 143 6.90 -8.36 -2.39
N PHE A 144 7.63 -8.59 -3.48
CA PHE A 144 7.19 -8.33 -4.84
C PHE A 144 5.98 -9.20 -5.21
N ARG A 145 6.06 -10.52 -4.94
CA ARG A 145 4.94 -11.45 -5.19
C ARG A 145 3.70 -11.06 -4.39
N GLN A 146 3.86 -10.63 -3.14
CA GLN A 146 2.73 -10.17 -2.32
C GLN A 146 2.03 -8.93 -2.90
N LEU A 147 2.76 -8.02 -3.56
CA LEU A 147 2.19 -6.79 -4.11
C LEU A 147 1.63 -6.98 -5.52
N PHE A 148 2.31 -7.75 -6.38
CA PHE A 148 1.99 -7.87 -7.81
C PHE A 148 1.42 -9.24 -8.22
N GLY A 149 1.32 -10.20 -7.30
CA GLY A 149 0.76 -11.53 -7.56
C GLY A 149 1.68 -12.51 -8.31
N LEU A 150 2.84 -12.06 -8.82
CA LEU A 150 3.77 -12.88 -9.59
C LEU A 150 5.24 -12.64 -9.18
N ASN A 151 6.11 -13.58 -9.51
CA ASN A 151 7.52 -13.50 -9.15
C ASN A 151 8.30 -12.52 -10.06
N PRO A 152 9.32 -11.81 -9.53
CA PRO A 152 10.16 -10.90 -10.34
C PRO A 152 10.72 -11.54 -11.61
N LYS A 153 11.24 -12.78 -11.50
CA LYS A 153 11.81 -13.53 -12.63
C LYS A 153 10.77 -13.83 -13.71
N THR A 154 9.53 -14.10 -13.30
CA THR A 154 8.42 -14.34 -14.22
C THR A 154 8.06 -13.07 -14.98
N LEU A 155 8.00 -11.92 -14.30
CA LEU A 155 7.79 -10.63 -14.97
C LEU A 155 8.86 -10.34 -16.02
N GLN A 156 10.12 -10.54 -15.64
CA GLN A 156 11.27 -10.28 -16.51
C GLN A 156 11.31 -11.23 -17.73
N LEU A 157 10.82 -12.46 -17.59
CA LEU A 157 10.69 -13.37 -18.73
C LEU A 157 9.62 -12.86 -19.70
N TYR A 158 8.45 -12.46 -19.19
CA TYR A 158 7.37 -11.95 -20.04
C TYR A 158 7.76 -10.67 -20.78
N SER A 159 8.47 -9.73 -20.14
CA SER A 159 8.93 -8.51 -20.80
C SER A 159 9.91 -8.79 -21.95
N ARG A 160 10.80 -9.77 -21.77
CA ARG A 160 11.75 -10.20 -22.81
C ARG A 160 11.06 -10.86 -24.00
N LEU A 161 10.10 -11.76 -23.73
CA LEU A 161 9.32 -12.41 -24.79
C LEU A 161 8.49 -11.39 -25.58
N ALA A 162 7.89 -10.40 -24.90
CA ALA A 162 7.16 -9.33 -25.56
C ALA A 162 8.07 -8.46 -26.46
N SER A 163 9.30 -8.18 -26.01
CA SER A 163 10.29 -7.40 -26.76
C SER A 163 10.86 -8.14 -27.97
N GLN A 164 10.92 -9.48 -27.92
CA GLN A 164 11.37 -10.31 -29.05
C GLN A 164 10.29 -10.45 -30.13
N ASN A 165 9.02 -10.51 -29.74
CA ASN A 165 7.91 -10.61 -30.69
C ASN A 165 7.65 -9.32 -31.48
N SER A 166 7.91 -8.14 -30.92
CA SER A 166 7.83 -6.87 -31.66
C SER A 166 8.96 -6.74 -32.70
N ALA A 167 10.19 -7.12 -32.35
CA ALA A 167 11.33 -7.08 -33.28
C ALA A 167 11.17 -8.06 -34.47
N GLY A 168 10.49 -9.19 -34.27
CA GLY A 168 10.19 -10.16 -35.33
C GLY A 168 9.14 -9.68 -36.34
N GLN A 169 8.20 -8.81 -35.95
CA GLN A 169 7.16 -8.29 -36.84
C GLN A 169 7.62 -7.13 -37.73
N ASP A 170 8.60 -6.33 -37.29
CA ASP A 170 9.17 -5.24 -38.11
C ASP A 170 10.10 -5.77 -39.21
N SER A 171 10.82 -6.87 -38.95
CA SER A 171 11.66 -7.53 -39.97
C SER A 171 10.82 -8.19 -41.08
N ALA A 172 9.65 -8.74 -40.73
CA ALA A 172 8.71 -9.31 -41.69
C ALA A 172 8.02 -8.24 -42.58
N ARG A 173 7.83 -7.01 -42.07
CA ARG A 173 7.28 -5.89 -42.85
C ARG A 173 8.30 -5.31 -43.84
N GLN A 174 9.58 -5.27 -43.47
CA GLN A 174 10.63 -4.77 -44.37
C GLN A 174 10.92 -5.73 -45.54
N ASN A 175 10.81 -7.05 -45.34
CA ASN A 175 10.96 -8.03 -46.42
C ASN A 175 9.77 -8.10 -47.39
N SER A 176 8.58 -7.59 -47.03
CA SER A 176 7.40 -7.60 -47.92
C SER A 176 7.29 -6.38 -48.84
N LEU A 177 8.14 -5.37 -48.67
CA LEU A 177 8.20 -4.14 -49.50
C LEU A 177 9.37 -4.16 -50.49
N ALA A 178 10.22 -5.18 -50.43
CA ALA A 178 11.39 -5.37 -51.30
C ALA A 178 11.19 -6.48 -52.36
N SER A 179 9.96 -6.94 -52.58
CA SER A 179 9.55 -7.89 -53.64
C SER A 179 8.44 -7.27 -54.47
#